data_AF-A0A961H3A4-F1
#
_entry.id   AF-A0A961H3A4-F1
#
_cell.length_a   1.000
_cell.length_b   1.000
_cell.length_c   1.000
_cell.angle_alpha   90.00
_cell.angle_beta   90.00
_cell.angle_gamma   90.00
#
_symmetry.space_group_name_H-M   'P 1'
#
loop_
_entity.id
_entity.type
_entity.pdbx_description
1 polymer ?
#
loop_
_entity_poly.entity_id
_entity_poly.type
_entity_poly.pdbx_seq_one_letter_code
_entity_poly.pdbx_strand_id
1 'polypeptide(L)' 'GGAPVVIKLLEGTQGIGVILAPELKVAEAIIETLHSTNQNVLIQSFISESRGKDIRALVVGDRVVAAMR' A
#
# COMPACT_ATOMS: atom_id res chain seq x y z
N GLY A 1 -12.51 0.22 8.09
CA GLY A 1 -11.58 -0.85 8.50
C GLY A 1 -10.55 -0.22 9.39
N GLY A 2 -10.40 -0.71 10.62
CA GLY A 2 -9.41 -0.18 11.56
C GLY A 2 -7.98 -0.54 11.17
N ALA A 3 -7.04 -0.15 12.03
CA ALA A 3 -5.64 -0.56 11.92
C ALA A 3 -5.49 -2.08 12.18
N PRO A 4 -4.42 -2.73 11.67
CA PRO A 4 -3.29 -2.15 10.94
C PRO A 4 -3.60 -1.81 9.48
N VAL A 5 -3.02 -0.70 8.98
CA VAL A 5 -3.13 -0.27 7.58
C VAL A 5 -1.77 0.03 6.95
N VAL A 6 -1.68 -0.18 5.64
CA VAL A 6 -0.57 0.26 4.80
C VAL A 6 -0.99 1.55 4.10
N ILE A 7 -0.20 2.61 4.26
CA ILE A 7 -0.36 3.90 3.61
C ILE A 7 0.68 3.98 2.47
N LYS A 8 0.23 4.26 1.24
CA LYS A 8 1.07 4.36 0.05
C LYS A 8 0.96 5.77 -0.52
N LEU A 9 2.09 6.45 -0.70
CA LEU A 9 2.14 7.68 -1.49
C LEU A 9 1.82 7.34 -2.95
N LEU A 10 0.93 8.11 -3.58
CA LEU A 10 0.64 7.97 -5.02
C LEU A 10 1.76 8.53 -5.88
N GLU A 11 2.63 9.36 -5.29
CA GLU A 11 3.74 10.03 -5.95
C GLU A 11 5.06 9.60 -5.29
N GLY A 12 5.96 9.02 -6.09
CA GLY A 12 7.24 8.49 -5.62
C GLY A 12 7.90 7.59 -6.68
N THR A 13 9.24 7.51 -6.68
CA THR A 13 10.00 6.59 -7.54
C THR A 13 10.67 5.51 -6.68
N GLN A 14 10.97 4.34 -7.27
CA GLN A 14 11.77 3.27 -6.63
C GLN A 14 11.20 2.71 -5.31
N GLY A 15 9.89 2.76 -5.08
CA GLY A 15 9.25 2.09 -3.93
C GLY A 15 9.38 2.82 -2.58
N ILE A 16 9.93 4.04 -2.57
CA ILE A 16 9.91 4.93 -1.41
C ILE A 16 8.50 5.51 -1.29
N GLY A 17 7.84 5.32 -0.15
CA GLY A 17 6.48 5.83 0.10
C GLY A 17 5.45 4.81 0.58
N VAL A 18 5.89 3.63 1.07
CA VAL A 18 5.00 2.65 1.72
C VAL A 18 5.25 2.66 3.23
N ILE A 19 4.23 2.95 4.03
CA ILE A 19 4.31 3.08 5.49
C ILE A 19 3.30 2.14 6.13
N LEU A 20 3.73 1.33 7.11
CA LEU A 20 2.84 0.52 7.93
C LEU A 20 2.42 1.30 9.19
N ALA A 21 1.13 1.48 9.40
CA ALA A 21 0.56 2.07 10.60
C ALA A 21 -0.16 0.99 11.42
N PRO A 22 0.43 0.52 12.54
CA PRO A 22 -0.12 -0.58 13.34
C PRO A 22 -1.34 -0.16 14.16
N GLU A 23 -1.47 1.13 14.47
CA GLU A 23 -2.53 1.69 15.30
C GLU A 23 -3.28 2.80 14.56
N LEU A 24 -4.55 2.99 14.92
CA LEU A 24 -5.41 3.98 14.26
C LEU A 24 -4.86 5.40 14.44
N LYS A 25 -4.42 5.76 15.64
CA LYS A 25 -3.84 7.07 15.95
C LYS A 25 -2.57 7.36 15.14
N VAL A 26 -1.76 6.34 14.90
CA VAL A 26 -0.54 6.46 14.07
C VAL A 26 -0.94 6.71 12.62
N ALA A 27 -1.94 5.99 12.11
CA ALA A 27 -2.45 6.21 10.76
C ALA A 27 -3.01 7.63 10.59
N GLU A 28 -3.81 8.11 11.55
CA GLU A 28 -4.37 9.46 11.58
C GLU A 28 -3.28 10.54 11.52
N ALA A 29 -2.27 10.45 12.39
CA ALA A 29 -1.17 11.43 12.43
C ALA A 29 -0.36 11.47 11.12
N ILE A 30 -0.12 10.30 10.50
CA ILE A 30 0.59 10.21 9.22
C ILE A 30 -0.26 10.84 8.10
N ILE A 31 -1.55 10.52 8.04
CA ILE A 31 -2.46 11.04 7.00
C ILE A 31 -2.58 12.55 7.12
N GLU A 32 -2.74 13.10 8.32
CA GLU A 32 -2.82 14.54 8.56
C GLU A 32 -1.55 15.25 8.09
N THR A 33 -0.38 14.70 8.43
CA THR A 33 0.92 15.23 8.00
C THR A 33 1.03 15.24 6.48
N LEU A 34 0.71 14.13 5.81
CA LEU A 34 0.82 14.01 4.35
C LEU A 34 -0.20 14.90 3.63
N HIS A 35 -1.40 15.03 4.18
CA HIS A 35 -2.42 15.93 3.64
C HIS A 35 -1.98 17.40 3.72
N SER A 36 -1.30 17.81 4.80
CA SER A 36 -0.75 19.17 4.91
C SER A 36 0.30 19.50 3.84
N THR A 37 0.97 18.47 3.31
CA THR A 37 1.92 18.58 2.19
C THR A 37 1.28 18.40 0.81
N ASN A 38 -0.06 18.36 0.75
CA ASN A 38 -0.86 18.16 -0.45
C ASN A 38 -0.51 16.88 -1.23
N GLN A 39 -0.10 15.83 -0.51
CA GLN A 39 0.25 14.53 -1.07
C GLN A 39 -0.97 13.62 -1.13
N ASN A 40 -1.20 12.99 -2.28
CA ASN A 40 -2.26 12.00 -2.42
C ASN A 40 -1.78 10.63 -1.92
N VAL A 41 -2.63 9.94 -1.15
CA VAL A 41 -2.30 8.65 -0.54
C VAL A 41 -3.37 7.59 -0.80
N LEU A 42 -2.94 6.34 -0.89
CA LEU A 42 -3.79 5.16 -0.91
C LEU A 42 -3.65 4.42 0.42
N ILE A 43 -4.78 4.12 1.06
CA ILE A 43 -4.84 3.39 2.32
C ILE A 43 -5.37 1.99 2.04
N GLN A 44 -4.69 0.97 2.57
CA GLN A 44 -5.06 -0.44 2.41
C GLN A 44 -5.00 -1.14 3.76
N SER A 45 -5.92 -2.08 4.01
CA SER A 45 -5.82 -2.95 5.18
C SER A 45 -4.55 -3.80 5.11
N PHE A 46 -3.82 -3.90 6.21
CA PHE A 46 -2.68 -4.81 6.29
C PHE A 46 -3.18 -6.25 6.49
N ILE A 47 -2.82 -7.13 5.56
CA ILE A 47 -3.22 -8.54 5.59
C ILE A 47 -2.07 -9.37 6.17
N SER A 48 -2.09 -9.59 7.48
CA SER A 48 -1.01 -10.27 8.20
C SER A 48 -0.79 -11.72 7.76
N GLU A 49 -1.87 -12.42 7.41
CA GLU A 49 -1.93 -13.82 7.01
C GLU A 49 -1.21 -14.06 5.66
N SER A 50 -1.05 -13.00 4.86
CA SER A 50 -0.30 -13.05 3.60
C SER A 50 1.17 -13.41 3.81
N ARG A 51 1.73 -13.11 4.99
CA ARG A 51 3.17 -13.25 5.30
C ARG A 51 4.07 -12.62 4.24
N GLY A 52 3.65 -11.47 3.71
CA GLY A 52 4.39 -10.73 2.68
C GLY A 52 4.44 -11.44 1.32
N LYS A 53 3.55 -12.40 1.08
CA LYS A 53 3.45 -13.09 -0.21
C LYS A 53 2.39 -12.41 -1.06
N ASP A 54 2.75 -12.04 -2.29
CA ASP A 54 1.81 -11.66 -3.33
C ASP A 54 1.98 -12.54 -4.57
N ILE A 55 0.97 -12.53 -5.44
CA ILE A 55 1.04 -13.18 -6.74
C ILE A 55 0.97 -12.06 -7.77
N ARG A 56 1.89 -12.08 -8.73
CA ARG A 56 1.86 -11.17 -9.86
C ARG A 56 1.66 -11.95 -11.14
N ALA A 57 0.64 -11.57 -11.90
CA ALA A 57 0.34 -12.13 -13.22
C ALA A 57 0.64 -11.08 -14.29
N LEU A 58 1.36 -11.48 -15.33
CA LEU A 58 1.60 -10.67 -16.53
C LEU A 58 0.57 -11.07 -17.59
N VAL A 59 -0.21 -10.09 -18.05
CA VAL A 59 -1.28 -10.28 -19.04
C VAL A 59 -0.89 -9.60 -20.35
N VAL A 60 -0.98 -10.33 -21.47
CA VAL A 60 -0.77 -9.81 -22.83
C VAL A 60 -2.01 -10.10 -23.65
N GLY A 61 -2.67 -9.03 -24.13
CA GLY A 61 -4.00 -9.14 -24.71
C GLY A 61 -5.00 -9.63 -23.65
N ASP A 62 -5.64 -10.76 -23.90
CA ASP A 62 -6.62 -11.42 -23.05
C ASP A 62 -6.07 -12.64 -22.30
N ARG A 63 -4.75 -12.88 -22.33
CA ARG A 63 -4.13 -14.08 -21.74
C ARG A 63 -3.07 -13.76 -20.69
N VAL A 64 -3.08 -14.52 -19.61
CA VAL A 64 -1.97 -14.56 -18.63
C VAL A 64 -0.82 -15.36 -19.24
N VAL A 65 0.35 -14.73 -19.41
CA VAL A 65 1.53 -15.35 -20.04
C VAL A 65 2.61 -15.74 -19.05
N ALA A 66 2.62 -15.15 -17.85
CA ALA A 66 3.53 -15.50 -16.77
C ALA A 66 2.90 -15.17 -15.41
N ALA A 67 3.31 -15.91 -14.38
CA ALA A 67 2.99 -15.59 -13.00
C ALA A 67 4.21 -15.81 -12.09
N MET A 68 4.33 -15.00 -11.07
CA MET A 68 5.38 -15.07 -10.05
C MET A 68 4.80 -14.94 -8.65
N ARG A 69 5.54 -15.46 -7.67
CA ARG A 69 5.20 -15.47 -6.24
C ARG A 69 6.28 -14.77 -5.43
#